data_AF-A0A7W5GS46-F1
#
_entry.id   AF-A0A7W5GS46-F1
#
_cell.length_a   1.000
_cell.length_b   1.000
_cell.length_c   1.000
_cell.angle_alpha   90.00
_cell.angle_beta   90.00
_cell.angle_gamma   90.00
#
_symmetry.space_group_name_H-M   'P 1'
#
loop_
_entity.id
_entity.type
_entity.pdbx_description
1 polymer ?
#
loop_
_entity_poly.entity_id
_entity_poly.type
_entity_poly.pdbx_seq_one_letter_code
_entity_poly.pdbx_strand_id
1 'polypeptide(L)' 'MNTYQTANQAVGVARTLSKSSACTIVVYQAGAGRYVTARPTDSVSGLVIGVYRNGYLLPSGQRA' A
#
# COMPACT_ATOMS: atom_id res chain seq x y z
N MET A 1 -8.69 6.74 -0.82
CA MET A 1 -7.58 6.21 -1.64
C MET A 1 -6.80 7.35 -2.27
N ASN A 2 -5.47 7.26 -2.37
CA ASN A 2 -4.62 8.25 -3.04
C ASN A 2 -3.77 7.58 -4.13
N THR A 3 -3.52 8.28 -5.25
CA THR A 3 -2.81 7.75 -6.42
C THR A 3 -1.45 8.44 -6.63
N TYR A 4 -0.47 7.70 -7.12
CA TYR A 4 0.93 8.09 -7.28
C TYR A 4 1.51 7.56 -8.59
N GLN A 5 2.52 8.26 -9.12
CA GLN A 5 3.17 7.90 -10.39
C GLN A 5 4.24 6.80 -10.24
N THR A 6 4.78 6.60 -9.03
CA THR A 6 5.83 5.61 -8.77
C THR A 6 5.53 4.75 -7.55
N ALA A 7 6.03 3.51 -7.57
CA ALA A 7 5.93 2.60 -6.44
C ALA A 7 6.59 3.19 -5.18
N ASN A 8 7.79 3.78 -5.33
CA ASN A 8 8.52 4.38 -4.22
C ASN A 8 7.74 5.49 -3.52
N GLN A 9 7.05 6.34 -4.28
CA GLN A 9 6.20 7.38 -3.71
C GLN A 9 5.04 6.77 -2.91
N ALA A 10 4.32 5.80 -3.49
CA ALA A 10 3.22 5.13 -2.81
C ALA A 10 3.66 4.40 -1.54
N VAL A 11 4.81 3.72 -1.58
CA VAL A 11 5.42 3.03 -0.43
C VAL A 11 5.81 4.02 0.67
N GLY A 12 6.47 5.13 0.33
CA GLY A 12 6.84 6.16 1.30
C GLY A 12 5.62 6.72 2.01
N VAL A 13 4.55 7.02 1.26
CA VAL A 13 3.30 7.52 1.84
C VAL A 13 2.61 6.43 2.68
N ALA A 14 2.59 5.18 2.24
CA ALA A 14 2.00 4.08 3.01
C ALA A 14 2.69 3.87 4.36
N ARG A 15 4.03 3.96 4.41
CA ARG A 15 4.78 3.91 5.66
C ARG A 15 4.41 5.07 6.60
N THR A 16 4.36 6.29 6.08
CA THR A 16 3.98 7.46 6.89
C THR A 16 2.54 7.35 7.40
N LEU A 17 1.58 7.06 6.52
CA LEU A 17 0.16 6.97 6.89
C LEU A 17 -0.10 5.83 7.89
N SER A 18 0.47 4.65 7.66
CA SER A 18 0.30 3.50 8.55
C SER A 18 0.88 3.75 9.94
N LYS A 19 1.96 4.54 10.05
CA LYS A 19 2.55 4.97 11.32
C LYS A 19 1.71 6.04 12.03
N SER A 20 1.37 7.12 11.33
CA SER A 20 0.68 8.28 11.92
C SER A 20 -0.72 7.96 12.42
N SER A 21 -1.44 7.03 11.78
CA SER A 21 -2.80 6.68 12.16
C SER A 21 -2.93 5.26 12.74
N ALA A 22 -1.81 4.62 13.13
CA ALA A 22 -1.75 3.26 13.67
C ALA A 22 -2.63 2.25 12.90
N CYS A 23 -2.56 2.30 11.57
CA CYS A 23 -3.51 1.64 10.68
C CYS A 23 -2.81 0.80 9.63
N THR A 24 -3.58 -0.07 8.97
CA THR A 24 -3.10 -0.83 7.81
C THR A 24 -3.33 -0.03 6.53
N ILE A 25 -2.33 0.06 5.66
CA ILE A 25 -2.40 0.66 4.33
C ILE A 25 -1.93 -0.36 3.31
N VAL A 26 -2.77 -0.62 2.31
CA VAL A 26 -2.46 -1.48 1.17
C VAL A 26 -1.90 -0.60 0.05
N VAL A 27 -0.84 -1.06 -0.60
CA VAL A 27 -0.29 -0.47 -1.81
C VAL A 27 -0.49 -1.44 -2.96
N TYR A 28 -1.11 -0.96 -4.04
CA TYR A 28 -1.31 -1.78 -5.24
C TYR A 28 -1.05 -0.98 -6.52
N GLN A 29 -0.68 -1.69 -7.59
CA GLN A 29 -0.53 -1.16 -8.93
C GLN A 29 -1.85 -1.32 -9.69
N ALA A 30 -2.47 -0.20 -10.03
CA ALA A 30 -3.74 -0.12 -10.75
C ALA A 30 -3.56 0.00 -12.28
N GLY A 31 -2.32 0.07 -12.75
CA GLY A 31 -1.94 0.21 -14.17
C GLY A 31 -0.48 0.62 -14.33
N ALA A 32 -0.02 0.75 -15.57
CA ALA A 32 1.33 1.25 -15.86
C ALA A 32 1.49 2.67 -15.30
N GLY A 33 2.49 2.87 -14.43
CA GLY A 33 2.73 4.17 -13.78
C GLY A 33 1.61 4.64 -12.83
N ARG A 34 0.72 3.74 -12.39
CA ARG A 34 -0.39 4.07 -11.49
C ARG A 34 -0.36 3.20 -10.23
N TYR A 35 0.05 3.81 -9.11
CA TYR A 35 0.16 3.15 -7.81
C TYR A 35 -0.81 3.80 -6.83
N VAL A 36 -1.47 3.01 -5.99
CA VAL A 36 -2.53 3.50 -5.11
C VAL A 36 -2.23 3.08 -3.66
N THR A 37 -2.42 4.02 -2.72
CA THR A 37 -2.57 3.70 -1.30
C THR A 37 -4.05 3.61 -0.95
N ALA A 38 -4.43 2.52 -0.29
CA ALA A 38 -5.80 2.20 0.08
C ALA A 38 -5.89 1.69 1.51
N ARG A 39 -7.05 1.90 2.14
CA ARG A 39 -7.41 1.22 3.38
C ARG A 39 -7.74 -0.26 3.08
N PRO A 40 -7.72 -1.16 4.07
CA PRO A 40 -8.10 -2.57 3.84
C PRO A 40 -9.57 -2.76 3.45
N THR A 41 -10.42 -1.78 3.77
CA THR A 41 -11.85 -1.75 3.44
C THR A 41 -12.15 -1.12 2.08
N ASP A 42 -11.14 -0.51 1.44
CA ASP A 42 -11.26 0.07 0.12
C ASP A 42 -11.18 -1.05 -0.93
N SER A 43 -11.93 -0.92 -2.03
CA SER A 43 -11.82 -1.85 -3.16
C SER A 43 -10.43 -1.78 -3.78
N VAL A 44 -9.72 -2.91 -3.77
CA VAL A 44 -8.40 -3.05 -4.38
C VAL A 44 -8.55 -3.63 -5.78
N SER A 45 -8.40 -2.78 -6.79
CA SER A 45 -8.48 -3.17 -8.20
C SER A 45 -7.10 -3.10 -8.85
N GLY A 46 -6.24 -4.10 -8.58
CA GLY A 46 -4.90 -4.20 -9.15
C GLY A 46 -3.98 -5.15 -8.39
N LEU A 47 -2.70 -5.17 -8.77
CA LEU A 47 -1.70 -6.03 -8.12
C LEU A 47 -1.25 -5.43 -6.79
N VAL A 48 -1.53 -6.09 -5.67
CA VAL A 48 -1.00 -5.69 -4.37
C VAL A 48 0.51 -5.89 -4.36
N ILE A 49 1.24 -4.81 -4.10
CA ILE A 49 2.71 -4.81 -4.04
C ILE A 49 3.24 -4.62 -2.61
N GLY A 50 2.38 -4.29 -1.65
CA GLY A 50 2.75 -4.24 -0.24
C GLY A 50 1.59 -3.90 0.68
N VAL A 51 1.67 -4.37 1.93
CA VAL A 51 0.73 -4.02 3.00
C VAL A 51 1.54 -3.49 4.18
N TYR A 52 1.20 -2.31 4.67
CA TYR A 52 1.98 -1.59 5.68
C TYR A 52 1.16 -1.38 6.95
N ARG A 53 1.77 -1.61 8.11
CA ARG A 53 1.18 -1.33 9.43
C ARG A 53 2.23 -0.74 10.35
N ASN A 54 1.89 0.34 11.05
CA ASN A 54 2.80 1.05 11.96
C ASN A 54 4.14 1.46 11.31
N GLY A 55 4.15 1.74 10.00
CA GLY A 55 5.35 2.08 9.24
C GLY A 55 6.15 0.91 8.68
N TYR A 56 5.77 -0.33 8.99
CA TYR A 56 6.48 -1.53 8.57
C TYR A 56 5.71 -2.29 7.50
N LEU A 57 6.45 -2.89 6.57
CA LEU A 57 5.89 -3.85 5.62
C LEU A 57 5.51 -5.12 6.38
N LEU A 58 4.27 -5.57 6.22
CA LEU A 58 3.82 -6.84 6.76
C LEU A 58 4.35 -7.99 5.89
N PRO A 59 4.74 -9.12 6.51
CA PRO A 59 5.09 -10.32 5.75
C PRO A 59 3.88 -10.75 4.92
N SER A 60 4.02 -10.77 3.59
CA SER A 60 3.06 -11.47 2.75
C SER A 60 3.28 -12.97 2.98
N GLY A 61 2.34 -13.61 3.66
CA GLY A 61 2.33 -15.03 3.92
C GLY A 61 2.12 -15.84 2.64
N GLN A 62 3.08 -15.79 1.72
CA GLN A 62 3.18 -16.77 0.65
C GLN A 62 4.03 -17.91 1.23
N ARG A 63 3.37 -18.81 1.95
CA ARG A 63 3.94 -20.12 2.23
C ARG A 63 4.12 -20.81 0.87
N ALA A 64 5.37 -21.20 0.59
CA ALA A 64 5.74 -22.01 -0.56
C ALA A 64 5.04 -23.38 -0.54
#